data_AF-A0A7V8WGB0-F1
#
_entry.id   AF-A0A7V8WGB0-F1
#
_cell.length_a   1.000
_cell.length_b   1.000
_cell.length_c   1.000
_cell.angle_alpha   90.00
_cell.angle_beta   90.00
_cell.angle_gamma   90.00
#
_symmetry.space_group_name_H-M   'P 1'
#
loop_
_entity.id
_entity.type
_entity.pdbx_description
1 polymer ?
#
loop_
_entity_poly.entity_id
_entity_poly.type
_entity_poly.pdbx_seq_one_letter_code
_entity_poly.pdbx_strand_id
1 'polypeptide(L)'
;YILPIVPAVAALGAAVISRSEAIPGAVRATGAILGLVVAIAGAAVLYIFVVMRPAYSFDAAPLVGLAAAAGGVAAALLAARRCVIAAVTAALITLLAVNWLLVVRILSDLEQQKPVPALVAFLGDRISSQDVVATYNVALPSMVYYLQRRVNVYFAPEPFIADATVPQRMFGILPEADYAALGDRLRTRTCVLQRLPAFEVKLKQVLSGAKPRNLVLITNQCVTP
;
A
#
# COMPACT_ATOMS: atom_id res chain seq x y z
N TYR A 1 6.74 11.25 4.01
CA TYR A 1 6.13 12.11 2.98
C TYR A 1 4.91 12.78 3.57
N ILE A 2 5.08 13.99 4.11
CA ILE A 2 3.94 14.84 4.49
C ILE A 2 3.38 15.34 3.15
N LEU A 3 2.17 14.91 2.77
CA LEU A 3 1.57 15.37 1.53
C LEU A 3 1.51 16.91 1.54
N PRO A 4 2.14 17.61 0.58
CA PRO A 4 2.12 19.08 0.51
C PRO A 4 0.69 19.65 0.35
N ILE A 5 -0.28 18.78 0.08
CA ILE A 5 -1.71 19.06 0.11
C ILE A 5 -2.18 19.61 1.47
N VAL A 6 -1.67 19.11 2.60
CA VAL A 6 -2.15 19.52 3.93
C VAL A 6 -1.89 21.01 4.22
N PRO A 7 -0.65 21.53 4.09
CA PRO A 7 -0.39 22.96 4.27
C PRO A 7 -1.09 23.83 3.22
N ALA A 8 -1.22 23.35 1.97
CA ALA A 8 -1.95 24.08 0.92
C ALA A 8 -3.45 24.24 1.24
N VAL A 9 -4.10 23.16 1.69
CA VAL A 9 -5.51 23.16 2.11
C VAL A 9 -5.71 24.06 3.33
N ALA A 10 -4.80 24.02 4.31
CA ALA A 10 -4.85 24.88 5.48
C ALA A 10 -4.70 26.37 5.12
N ALA A 11 -3.76 26.71 4.24
CA ALA A 11 -3.56 28.09 3.77
C ALA A 11 -4.76 28.63 2.99
N LEU A 12 -5.35 27.81 2.11
CA LEU A 12 -6.57 28.17 1.38
C LEU A 12 -7.77 28.35 2.32
N GLY A 13 -7.91 27.48 3.33
CA GLY A 13 -8.93 27.63 4.36
C GLY A 13 -8.77 28.93 5.15
N ALA A 14 -7.55 29.22 5.61
CA ALA A 14 -7.23 30.44 6.35
C ALA A 14 -7.53 31.71 5.53
N ALA A 15 -7.16 31.72 4.24
CA ALA A 15 -7.40 32.86 3.35
C ALA A 15 -8.89 33.14 3.10
N VAL A 16 -9.74 32.11 3.10
CA VAL A 16 -11.19 32.27 2.98
C VAL A 16 -11.80 32.77 4.30
N ILE A 17 -11.33 32.27 5.44
CA ILE A 17 -11.80 32.71 6.76
C ILE A 17 -11.44 34.18 7.00
N SER A 18 -10.26 34.62 6.59
CA SER A 18 -9.79 35.98 6.81
C SER A 18 -10.47 37.06 5.95
N ARG A 19 -11.31 36.69 4.97
CA ARG A 19 -11.96 37.62 4.01
C ARG A 19 -13.49 37.62 4.11
N SER A 20 -14.03 37.44 5.32
CA SER A 20 -15.44 37.12 5.57
C SER A 20 -16.48 38.19 5.18
N GLU A 21 -16.08 39.42 4.84
CA GLU A 21 -17.02 40.54 4.67
C GLU A 21 -17.75 40.60 3.31
N ALA A 22 -17.23 39.93 2.28
CA ALA A 22 -17.93 39.81 0.99
C ALA A 22 -17.50 38.54 0.25
N ILE A 23 -18.06 37.39 0.63
CA ILE A 23 -17.71 36.12 0.01
C ILE A 23 -18.41 36.01 -1.36
N PRO A 24 -17.68 35.99 -2.49
CA PRO A 24 -18.28 35.90 -3.81
C PRO A 24 -19.06 34.59 -3.98
N GLY A 25 -20.14 34.61 -4.77
CA GLY A 25 -20.92 33.41 -5.10
C GLY A 25 -20.07 32.26 -5.68
N ALA A 26 -18.94 32.59 -6.33
CA ALA A 26 -17.96 31.64 -6.82
C ALA A 26 -17.32 30.81 -5.69
N VAL A 27 -16.91 31.42 -4.58
CA VAL A 27 -16.30 30.72 -3.43
C VAL A 27 -17.27 29.70 -2.83
N ARG A 28 -18.56 30.07 -2.75
CA ARG A 28 -19.62 29.18 -2.30
C ARG A 28 -19.78 27.97 -3.24
N ALA A 29 -19.82 28.22 -4.55
CA ALA A 29 -19.92 27.16 -5.55
C ALA A 29 -18.71 26.22 -5.49
N THR A 30 -17.50 26.77 -5.40
CA THR A 30 -16.27 25.99 -5.25
C THR A 30 -16.28 25.15 -3.97
N GLY A 31 -16.70 25.71 -2.84
CA GLY A 31 -16.83 24.96 -1.58
C GLY A 31 -17.84 23.82 -1.66
N ALA A 32 -19.00 24.06 -2.30
CA ALA A 32 -20.00 23.03 -2.52
C ALA A 32 -19.49 21.90 -3.44
N ILE A 33 -18.81 22.26 -4.54
CA ILE A 33 -18.19 21.30 -5.47
C ILE A 33 -17.11 20.48 -4.76
N LEU A 34 -16.25 21.13 -3.97
CA LEU A 34 -15.22 20.44 -3.19
C LEU A 34 -15.83 19.45 -2.21
N GLY A 35 -16.84 19.87 -1.43
CA GLY A 35 -17.54 18.99 -0.50
C GLY A 35 -18.17 17.79 -1.21
N LEU A 36 -18.80 18.02 -2.37
CA LEU A 36 -19.37 16.95 -3.19
C LEU A 36 -18.31 15.98 -3.73
N VAL A 37 -17.17 16.48 -4.22
CA VAL A 37 -16.06 15.63 -4.68
C VAL A 37 -15.52 14.77 -3.55
N VAL A 38 -15.32 15.34 -2.36
CA VAL A 38 -14.90 14.59 -1.16
C VAL A 38 -15.94 13.53 -0.78
N ALA A 39 -17.23 13.88 -0.85
CA ALA A 39 -18.31 12.93 -0.56
C ALA A 39 -18.34 11.76 -1.54
N ILE A 40 -18.22 12.03 -2.84
CA ILE A 40 -18.18 11.02 -3.90
C ILE A 40 -16.95 10.12 -3.72
N ALA A 41 -15.78 10.69 -3.42
CA ALA A 41 -14.57 9.92 -3.14
C ALA A 41 -14.75 9.00 -1.91
N GLY A 42 -15.34 9.52 -0.83
CA GLY A 42 -15.67 8.72 0.36
C GLY A 42 -16.65 7.57 0.05
N ALA A 43 -17.70 7.85 -0.72
CA ALA A 43 -18.66 6.85 -1.17
C ALA A 43 -18.00 5.77 -2.07
N ALA A 44 -17.08 6.17 -2.95
CA ALA A 44 -16.31 5.24 -3.77
C ALA A 44 -15.43 4.31 -2.91
N VAL A 45 -14.78 4.84 -1.87
CA VAL A 45 -14.02 4.02 -0.89
C VAL A 45 -14.95 3.03 -0.19
N LEU A 46 -16.13 3.47 0.27
CA LEU A 46 -17.11 2.57 0.90
C LEU A 46 -17.58 1.48 -0.06
N TYR A 47 -17.92 1.84 -1.29
CA TYR A 47 -18.34 0.89 -2.30
C TYR A 47 -17.26 -0.17 -2.56
N ILE A 48 -16.02 0.26 -2.79
CA ILE A 48 -14.91 -0.65 -3.06
C ILE A 48 -14.66 -1.56 -1.85
N PHE A 49 -14.49 -1.02 -0.65
CA PHE A 49 -14.00 -1.82 0.49
C PHE A 49 -15.09 -2.52 1.30
N VAL A 50 -16.34 -2.06 1.25
CA VAL A 50 -17.46 -2.68 2.01
C VAL A 50 -18.33 -3.56 1.11
N VAL A 51 -18.62 -3.10 -0.12
CA VAL A 51 -19.53 -3.81 -1.04
C VAL A 51 -18.77 -4.82 -1.89
N MET A 52 -17.70 -4.39 -2.59
CA MET A 52 -16.95 -5.31 -3.46
C MET A 52 -16.08 -6.30 -2.68
N ARG A 53 -15.77 -6.02 -1.41
CA ARG A 53 -14.93 -6.86 -0.52
C ARG A 53 -13.69 -7.42 -1.22
N PRO A 54 -12.79 -6.56 -1.74
CA PRO A 54 -11.60 -6.99 -2.44
C PRO A 54 -10.72 -7.88 -1.55
N ALA A 55 -9.88 -8.69 -2.18
CA ALA A 55 -8.94 -9.56 -1.47
C ALA A 55 -7.94 -8.79 -0.59
N TYR A 56 -7.75 -7.49 -0.85
CA TYR A 56 -7.03 -6.58 0.03
C TYR A 56 -8.02 -5.85 0.94
N SER A 57 -8.05 -6.23 2.22
CA SER A 57 -8.82 -5.54 3.25
C SER A 57 -7.93 -4.54 3.99
N PHE A 58 -8.47 -3.34 4.22
CA PHE A 58 -7.91 -2.39 5.18
C PHE A 58 -8.99 -2.11 6.21
N ASP A 59 -8.68 -2.36 7.49
CA ASP A 59 -9.69 -2.35 8.55
C ASP A 59 -10.27 -0.94 8.74
N ALA A 60 -9.46 0.09 8.49
CA ALA A 60 -9.89 1.48 8.60
C ALA A 60 -10.49 2.07 7.31
N ALA A 61 -10.52 1.35 6.18
CA ALA A 61 -11.08 1.89 4.94
C ALA A 61 -12.56 2.31 5.06
N PRO A 62 -13.43 1.54 5.75
CA PRO A 62 -14.81 1.97 5.97
C PRO A 62 -14.91 3.25 6.80
N LEU A 63 -14.06 3.41 7.83
CA LEU A 63 -14.03 4.62 8.65
C LEU A 63 -13.60 5.85 7.84
N VAL A 64 -12.56 5.70 7.00
CA VAL A 64 -12.11 6.74 6.08
C VAL A 64 -13.22 7.13 5.10
N GLY A 65 -13.86 6.13 4.50
CA GLY A 65 -14.95 6.34 3.55
C GLY A 65 -16.15 7.05 4.19
N LEU A 66 -16.56 6.64 5.39
CA LEU A 66 -17.65 7.27 6.15
C LEU A 66 -17.32 8.70 6.55
N ALA A 67 -16.12 8.95 7.07
CA ALA A 67 -15.67 10.29 7.45
C ALA A 67 -15.66 11.24 6.25
N ALA A 68 -15.10 10.80 5.11
CA ALA A 68 -15.08 11.58 3.87
C ALA A 68 -16.50 11.80 3.31
N ALA A 69 -17.35 10.77 3.28
CA ALA A 69 -18.71 10.87 2.77
C ALA A 69 -19.56 11.84 3.61
N ALA A 70 -19.64 11.61 4.93
CA ALA A 70 -20.44 12.42 5.83
C ALA A 70 -19.92 13.87 5.92
N GLY A 71 -18.60 14.04 6.05
CA GLY A 71 -17.96 15.34 6.13
C GLY A 71 -18.07 16.15 4.83
N GLY A 72 -17.93 15.50 3.68
CA GLY A 72 -18.12 16.11 2.36
C GLY A 72 -19.57 16.56 2.13
N VAL A 73 -20.56 15.72 2.47
CA VAL A 73 -21.98 16.08 2.40
C VAL A 73 -22.30 17.25 3.32
N ALA A 74 -21.82 17.23 4.57
CA ALA A 74 -22.02 18.33 5.51
C ALA A 74 -21.43 19.64 4.98
N ALA A 75 -20.19 19.62 4.47
CA ALA A 75 -19.55 20.78 3.87
C ALA A 75 -20.34 21.32 2.65
N ALA A 76 -20.82 20.44 1.78
CA ALA A 76 -21.61 20.83 0.60
C ALA A 76 -22.95 21.48 0.99
N LEU A 77 -23.67 20.88 1.96
CA LEU A 77 -24.94 21.42 2.45
C LEU A 77 -24.77 22.76 3.15
N LEU A 78 -23.72 22.91 3.97
CA LEU A 78 -23.40 24.17 4.66
C LEU A 78 -23.04 25.26 3.65
N ALA A 79 -22.28 24.93 2.60
CA ALA A 79 -21.97 25.86 1.52
C ALA A 79 -23.26 26.29 0.79
N ALA A 80 -24.15 25.34 0.45
CA ALA A 80 -25.42 25.63 -0.20
C ALA A 80 -26.34 26.54 0.65
N ARG A 81 -26.35 26.34 1.98
CA ARG A 81 -27.09 27.18 2.95
C ARG A 81 -26.47 28.54 3.23
N ARG A 82 -25.40 28.92 2.51
CA ARG A 82 -24.66 30.19 2.67
C ARG A 82 -23.88 30.30 3.99
N CYS A 83 -23.67 29.20 4.71
CA CYS A 83 -22.87 29.15 5.93
C CYS A 83 -21.39 28.85 5.59
N VAL A 84 -20.72 29.76 4.88
CA VAL A 84 -19.41 29.47 4.26
C VAL A 84 -18.32 29.14 5.28
N ILE A 85 -18.24 29.86 6.40
CA ILE A 85 -17.24 29.58 7.45
C ILE A 85 -17.44 28.16 8.01
N ALA A 86 -18.69 27.79 8.28
CA ALA A 86 -19.02 26.44 8.75
C ALA A 86 -18.68 25.37 7.70
N ALA A 87 -18.94 25.64 6.41
CA ALA A 87 -18.61 24.74 5.31
C ALA A 87 -17.10 24.51 5.18
N VAL A 88 -16.31 25.59 5.20
CA VAL A 88 -14.83 25.52 5.14
C VAL A 88 -14.29 24.78 6.36
N THR A 89 -14.79 25.11 7.55
CA THR A 89 -14.38 24.45 8.80
C THR A 89 -14.70 22.95 8.75
N ALA A 90 -15.91 22.58 8.32
CA ALA A 90 -16.30 21.19 8.15
C ALA A 90 -15.41 20.45 7.15
N ALA A 91 -15.10 21.07 6.00
CA ALA A 91 -14.19 20.50 5.01
C ALA A 91 -12.77 20.30 5.56
N LEU A 92 -12.22 21.29 6.28
CA LEU A 92 -10.90 21.21 6.91
C LEU A 92 -10.83 20.09 7.95
N ILE A 93 -11.81 20.02 8.86
CA ILE A 93 -11.89 18.96 9.87
C ILE A 93 -12.00 17.59 9.20
N THR A 94 -12.81 17.48 8.15
CA THR A 94 -12.98 16.23 7.38
C THR A 94 -11.66 15.79 6.76
N LEU A 95 -10.96 16.67 6.06
CA LEU A 95 -9.69 16.36 5.41
C LEU A 95 -8.60 16.02 6.44
N LEU A 96 -8.56 16.72 7.57
CA LEU A 96 -7.65 16.43 8.67
C LEU A 96 -7.92 15.03 9.26
N ALA A 97 -9.19 14.72 9.55
CA ALA A 97 -9.59 13.42 10.08
C ALA A 97 -9.28 12.27 9.10
N VAL A 98 -9.59 12.45 7.82
CA VAL A 98 -9.26 11.48 6.76
C VAL A 98 -7.75 11.28 6.68
N ASN A 99 -6.97 12.36 6.61
CA ASN A 99 -5.51 12.28 6.55
C ASN A 99 -4.93 11.57 7.78
N TRP A 100 -5.43 11.90 8.97
CA TRP A 100 -5.03 11.24 10.21
C TRP A 100 -5.31 9.73 10.18
N LEU A 101 -6.52 9.33 9.76
CA LEU A 101 -6.89 7.91 9.62
C LEU A 101 -6.02 7.18 8.59
N LEU A 102 -5.74 7.82 7.45
CA LEU A 102 -4.85 7.27 6.43
C LEU A 102 -3.43 7.03 6.99
N VAL A 103 -2.89 7.98 7.74
CA VAL A 103 -1.52 7.89 8.27
C VAL A 103 -1.41 6.93 9.45
N VAL A 104 -2.35 6.96 10.39
CA VAL A 104 -2.22 6.17 11.63
C VAL A 104 -2.72 4.74 11.44
N ARG A 105 -3.78 4.54 10.65
CA ARG A 105 -4.39 3.23 10.50
C ARG A 105 -4.00 2.57 9.19
N ILE A 106 -4.37 3.18 8.06
CA ILE A 106 -4.15 2.54 6.74
C ILE A 106 -2.66 2.32 6.48
N LEU A 107 -1.80 3.29 6.77
CA LEU A 107 -0.36 3.11 6.58
C LEU A 107 0.19 1.98 7.44
N SER A 108 -0.30 1.80 8.67
CA SER A 108 0.13 0.68 9.52
C SER A 108 -0.23 -0.67 8.89
N ASP A 109 -1.46 -0.80 8.39
CA ASP A 109 -1.91 -2.01 7.68
C ASP A 109 -1.05 -2.26 6.42
N LEU A 110 -0.72 -1.20 5.68
CA LEU A 110 0.15 -1.28 4.50
C LEU A 110 1.58 -1.73 4.85
N GLU A 111 2.15 -1.22 5.94
CA GLU A 111 3.48 -1.62 6.42
C GLU A 111 3.51 -3.11 6.81
N GLN A 112 2.47 -3.61 7.47
CA GLN A 112 2.36 -5.02 7.87
C GLN A 112 2.29 -5.97 6.66
N GLN A 113 1.79 -5.50 5.52
CA GLN A 113 1.69 -6.28 4.29
C GLN A 113 3.00 -6.28 3.46
N LYS A 114 4.02 -5.52 3.85
CA LYS A 114 5.30 -5.53 3.16
C LYS A 114 6.04 -6.85 3.42
N PRO A 115 6.49 -7.58 2.38
CA PRO A 115 7.10 -8.89 2.58
C PRO A 115 8.53 -8.80 3.15
N VAL A 116 9.23 -7.68 2.95
CA VAL A 116 10.66 -7.55 3.26
C VAL A 116 10.96 -7.71 4.75
N PRO A 117 10.33 -6.98 5.69
CA PRO A 117 10.63 -7.15 7.12
C PRO A 117 10.43 -8.59 7.62
N ALA A 118 9.36 -9.24 7.17
CA ALA A 118 9.06 -10.63 7.54
C ALA A 118 10.10 -11.62 6.96
N LEU A 119 10.49 -11.45 5.69
CA LEU A 119 11.52 -12.26 5.04
C LEU A 119 12.89 -12.09 5.73
N VAL A 120 13.26 -10.86 6.06
CA VAL A 120 14.52 -10.55 6.76
C VAL A 120 14.51 -11.18 8.15
N ALA A 121 13.43 -11.02 8.92
CA ALA A 121 13.31 -11.62 10.24
C ALA A 121 13.41 -13.15 10.18
N PHE A 122 12.83 -13.78 9.16
CA PHE A 122 12.94 -15.22 8.94
C PHE A 122 14.36 -15.66 8.58
N LEU A 123 15.10 -14.84 7.82
CA LEU A 123 16.47 -15.15 7.41
C LEU A 123 17.53 -14.84 8.47
N GLY A 124 17.24 -13.92 9.41
CA GLY A 124 18.18 -13.33 10.36
C GLY A 124 19.22 -14.30 10.93
N ASP A 125 18.78 -15.24 11.77
CA ASP A 125 19.68 -16.17 12.45
C ASP A 125 20.08 -17.39 11.59
N ARG A 126 19.49 -17.52 10.40
CA ARG A 126 19.69 -18.69 9.52
C ARG A 126 20.75 -18.46 8.47
N ILE A 127 21.07 -17.21 8.20
CA ILE A 127 21.96 -16.82 7.11
C ILE A 127 23.38 -16.56 7.60
N SER A 128 24.35 -17.06 6.84
CA SER A 128 25.79 -16.87 7.00
C SER A 128 26.31 -15.90 5.93
N SER A 129 27.46 -15.27 6.18
CA SER A 129 28.13 -14.40 5.21
C SER A 129 28.48 -15.11 3.89
N GLN A 130 28.59 -16.44 3.92
CA GLN A 130 28.87 -17.27 2.74
C GLN A 130 27.63 -17.65 1.94
N ASP A 131 26.42 -17.42 2.43
CA ASP A 131 25.21 -17.80 1.69
C ASP A 131 24.93 -16.85 0.52
N VAL A 132 24.20 -17.31 -0.49
CA VAL A 132 23.69 -16.45 -1.57
C VAL A 132 22.26 -16.03 -1.26
N VAL A 133 21.94 -14.74 -1.34
CA VAL A 133 20.55 -14.25 -1.31
C VAL A 133 20.23 -13.72 -2.70
N ALA A 134 19.15 -14.23 -3.28
CA ALA A 134 18.76 -13.85 -4.62
C ALA A 134 17.25 -13.62 -4.74
N THR A 135 16.86 -12.69 -5.61
CA THR A 135 15.47 -12.51 -6.04
C THR A 135 15.33 -12.83 -7.53
N TYR A 136 14.20 -13.42 -7.92
CA TYR A 136 13.87 -13.67 -9.32
C TYR A 136 12.53 -13.04 -9.68
N ASN A 137 12.53 -12.20 -10.71
CA ASN A 137 11.35 -11.50 -11.24
C ASN A 137 10.55 -10.72 -10.18
N VAL A 138 11.24 -10.30 -9.11
CA VAL A 138 10.70 -9.47 -8.03
C VAL A 138 11.79 -8.53 -7.54
N ALA A 139 11.46 -7.24 -7.44
CA ALA A 139 12.37 -6.22 -6.93
C ALA A 139 12.09 -5.97 -5.44
N LEU A 140 13.05 -6.34 -4.59
CA LEU A 140 13.00 -6.11 -3.14
C LEU A 140 14.19 -5.25 -2.70
N PRO A 141 14.32 -4.00 -3.20
CA PRO A 141 15.55 -3.20 -3.06
C PRO A 141 15.89 -2.90 -1.59
N SER A 142 14.90 -2.79 -0.71
CA SER A 142 15.12 -2.56 0.71
C SER A 142 15.75 -3.75 1.44
N MET A 143 15.75 -4.96 0.87
CA MET A 143 16.39 -6.13 1.51
C MET A 143 17.90 -5.93 1.68
N VAL A 144 18.57 -5.23 0.75
CA VAL A 144 20.00 -4.94 0.85
C VAL A 144 20.30 -4.12 2.11
N TYR A 145 19.44 -3.14 2.42
CA TYR A 145 19.57 -2.31 3.61
C TYR A 145 19.39 -3.12 4.90
N TYR A 146 18.35 -3.97 4.95
CA TYR A 146 18.04 -4.74 6.16
C TYR A 146 18.99 -5.91 6.41
N LEU A 147 19.41 -6.62 5.37
CA LEU A 147 20.36 -7.73 5.49
C LEU A 147 21.82 -7.26 5.53
N GLN A 148 22.07 -5.96 5.28
CA GLN A 148 23.40 -5.35 5.20
C GLN A 148 24.38 -6.12 4.29
N ARG A 149 23.85 -6.68 3.19
CA ARG A 149 24.62 -7.51 2.26
C ARG A 149 24.06 -7.42 0.85
N ARG A 150 24.86 -7.88 -0.11
CA ARG A 150 24.43 -8.00 -1.50
C ARG A 150 23.28 -8.99 -1.64
N VAL A 151 22.26 -8.59 -2.38
CA VAL A 151 21.16 -9.44 -2.87
C VAL A 151 21.27 -9.46 -4.40
N ASN A 152 21.42 -10.65 -4.98
CA ASN A 152 21.48 -10.81 -6.42
C ASN A 152 20.06 -10.70 -7.00
N VAL A 153 19.86 -9.87 -8.02
CA VAL A 153 18.54 -9.67 -8.63
C VAL A 153 18.58 -10.23 -10.04
N TYR A 154 17.71 -11.18 -10.33
CA TYR A 154 17.62 -11.87 -11.60
C TYR A 154 16.29 -11.59 -12.29
N PHE A 155 16.36 -11.33 -13.60
CA PHE A 155 15.19 -11.18 -14.48
C PHE A 155 15.10 -12.31 -15.53
N ALA A 156 16.21 -12.99 -15.80
CA ALA A 156 16.27 -14.17 -16.67
C ALA A 156 16.34 -15.46 -15.83
N PRO A 157 15.67 -16.54 -16.25
CA PRO A 157 15.59 -17.77 -15.46
C PRO A 157 16.93 -18.52 -15.38
N GLU A 158 17.72 -18.53 -16.47
CA GLU A 158 18.97 -19.28 -16.56
C GLU A 158 20.00 -18.93 -15.47
N PRO A 159 20.36 -17.65 -15.24
CA PRO A 159 21.32 -17.30 -14.19
C PRO A 159 20.80 -17.59 -12.78
N PHE A 160 19.49 -17.43 -12.54
CA PHE A 160 18.89 -17.77 -11.25
C PHE A 160 18.97 -19.26 -10.96
N ILE A 161 18.65 -20.10 -11.96
CA ILE A 161 18.73 -21.55 -11.85
C ILE A 161 20.18 -22.00 -11.67
N ALA A 162 21.12 -21.38 -12.40
CA ALA A 162 22.54 -21.67 -12.25
C ALA A 162 22.97 -21.53 -10.78
N ASP A 163 22.72 -20.37 -10.17
CA ASP A 163 23.02 -20.13 -8.74
C ASP A 163 22.31 -21.13 -7.81
N ALA A 164 21.05 -21.46 -8.08
CA ALA A 164 20.29 -22.39 -7.26
C ALA A 164 20.81 -23.83 -7.30
N THR A 165 21.60 -24.18 -8.32
CA THR A 165 22.13 -25.55 -8.51
C THR A 165 23.56 -25.75 -8.02
N VAL A 166 24.26 -24.68 -7.64
CA VAL A 166 25.63 -24.72 -7.08
C VAL A 166 25.59 -25.28 -5.65
N PRO A 167 26.65 -25.97 -5.16
CA PRO A 167 26.69 -26.50 -3.79
C PRO A 167 26.58 -25.45 -2.67
N GLN A 168 26.87 -24.19 -2.97
CA GLN A 168 26.74 -23.06 -2.05
C GLN A 168 25.27 -22.88 -1.66
N ARG A 169 25.02 -22.68 -0.36
CA ARG A 169 23.66 -22.48 0.14
C ARG A 169 23.08 -21.17 -0.40
N MET A 170 21.90 -21.27 -0.99
CA MET A 170 21.16 -20.15 -1.55
C MET A 170 19.80 -19.99 -0.86
N PHE A 171 19.40 -18.75 -0.65
CA PHE A 171 18.05 -18.32 -0.28
C PHE A 171 17.46 -17.52 -1.45
N GLY A 172 16.52 -18.13 -2.17
CA GLY A 172 15.88 -17.54 -3.34
C GLY A 172 14.50 -17.00 -3.02
N ILE A 173 14.15 -15.81 -3.51
CA ILE A 173 12.82 -15.22 -3.36
C ILE A 173 12.23 -14.95 -4.72
N LEU A 174 11.04 -15.50 -4.98
CA LEU A 174 10.39 -15.39 -6.27
C LEU A 174 8.87 -15.51 -6.15
N PRO A 175 8.10 -15.02 -7.13
CA PRO A 175 6.67 -15.29 -7.18
C PRO A 175 6.36 -16.79 -7.19
N GLU A 176 5.31 -17.21 -6.49
CA GLU A 176 4.91 -18.61 -6.42
C GLU A 176 4.58 -19.18 -7.81
N ALA A 177 3.98 -18.37 -8.69
CA ALA A 177 3.71 -18.74 -10.07
C ALA A 177 5.01 -19.01 -10.86
N ASP A 178 6.04 -18.21 -10.64
CA ASP A 178 7.35 -18.38 -11.29
C ASP A 178 8.05 -19.63 -10.75
N TYR A 179 7.99 -19.88 -9.44
CA TYR A 179 8.50 -21.13 -8.86
C TYR A 179 7.80 -22.37 -9.42
N ALA A 180 6.50 -22.28 -9.69
CA ALA A 180 5.77 -23.35 -10.37
C ALA A 180 6.16 -23.52 -11.84
N ALA A 181 6.35 -22.42 -12.56
CA ALA A 181 6.72 -22.42 -13.97
C ALA A 181 8.16 -22.93 -14.20
N LEU A 182 9.09 -22.62 -13.29
CA LEU A 182 10.47 -23.13 -13.37
C LEU A 182 10.56 -24.64 -13.05
N GLY A 183 9.52 -25.20 -12.44
CA GLY A 183 9.23 -26.65 -12.45
C GLY A 183 10.36 -27.54 -11.93
N ASP A 184 10.56 -28.66 -12.63
CA ASP A 184 11.49 -29.74 -12.28
C ASP A 184 12.95 -29.29 -12.16
N ARG A 185 13.32 -28.20 -12.86
CA ARG A 185 14.68 -27.63 -12.84
C ARG A 185 15.06 -27.08 -11.46
N LEU A 186 14.09 -26.60 -10.68
CA LEU A 186 14.31 -26.11 -9.32
C LEU A 186 13.74 -27.04 -8.26
N ARG A 187 12.52 -27.59 -8.46
CA ARG A 187 11.78 -28.32 -7.41
C ARG A 187 12.47 -29.60 -6.92
N THR A 188 13.31 -30.21 -7.75
CA THR A 188 14.07 -31.41 -7.37
C THR A 188 15.24 -31.13 -6.44
N ARG A 189 15.68 -29.86 -6.37
CA ARG A 189 16.87 -29.44 -5.60
C ARG A 189 16.59 -28.34 -4.60
N THR A 190 15.37 -27.81 -4.59
CA THR A 190 14.98 -26.70 -3.72
C THR A 190 13.69 -27.00 -3.00
N CYS A 191 13.56 -26.41 -1.81
CA CYS A 191 12.39 -26.55 -0.95
C CYS A 191 11.91 -25.17 -0.55
N VAL A 192 10.59 -25.06 -0.36
CA VAL A 192 9.94 -23.84 0.10
C VAL A 192 10.06 -23.76 1.62
N LEU A 193 10.77 -22.73 2.10
CA LEU A 193 10.92 -22.43 3.52
C LEU A 193 9.75 -21.61 4.06
N GLN A 194 9.23 -20.68 3.26
CA GLN A 194 8.14 -19.79 3.66
C GLN A 194 7.34 -19.33 2.45
N ARG A 195 6.04 -19.11 2.67
CA ARG A 195 5.13 -18.41 1.74
C ARG A 195 4.67 -17.12 2.39
N LEU A 196 4.75 -16.01 1.66
CA LEU A 196 4.23 -14.73 2.12
C LEU A 196 3.39 -14.07 1.04
N PRO A 197 2.32 -13.35 1.39
CA PRO A 197 1.64 -12.50 0.44
C PRO A 197 2.57 -11.36 -0.02
N ALA A 198 2.62 -11.13 -1.33
CA ALA A 198 3.27 -9.97 -1.94
C ALA A 198 2.24 -8.87 -2.09
N PHE A 199 2.50 -7.74 -1.43
CA PHE A 199 1.67 -6.57 -1.56
C PHE A 199 2.11 -5.72 -2.77
N GLU A 200 1.34 -5.77 -3.85
CA GLU A 200 1.52 -4.92 -5.03
C GLU A 200 0.21 -4.17 -5.30
N VAL A 201 0.02 -2.99 -4.72
CA VAL A 201 -1.22 -2.21 -4.98
C VAL A 201 -1.12 -1.56 -6.34
N LYS A 202 -1.64 -2.25 -7.33
CA LYS A 202 -2.12 -1.59 -8.56
C LYS A 202 -3.62 -1.38 -8.39
N LEU A 203 -4.10 -0.14 -8.56
CA LEU A 203 -5.53 0.17 -8.49
C LEU A 203 -6.36 -0.78 -9.39
N LYS A 204 -5.83 -1.11 -10.57
CA LYS A 204 -6.43 -2.10 -11.48
C LYS A 204 -6.64 -3.48 -10.84
N GLN A 205 -5.68 -3.96 -10.03
CA GLN A 205 -5.79 -5.25 -9.36
C GLN A 205 -6.81 -5.24 -8.21
N VAL A 206 -6.90 -4.13 -7.49
CA VAL A 206 -7.93 -3.92 -6.44
C VAL A 206 -9.32 -3.95 -7.08
N LEU A 207 -9.52 -3.21 -8.18
CA LEU A 207 -10.78 -3.16 -8.90
C LEU A 207 -11.16 -4.49 -9.55
N SER A 208 -10.18 -5.28 -10.00
CA SER A 208 -10.42 -6.60 -10.58
C SER A 208 -10.60 -7.71 -9.55
N GLY A 209 -10.50 -7.41 -8.24
CA GLY A 209 -10.58 -8.42 -7.18
C GLY A 209 -9.50 -9.50 -7.28
N ALA A 210 -8.36 -9.19 -7.91
CA ALA A 210 -7.30 -10.18 -8.11
C ALA A 210 -6.72 -10.60 -6.75
N LYS A 211 -6.51 -11.91 -6.56
CA LYS A 211 -5.84 -12.42 -5.37
C LYS A 211 -4.42 -11.85 -5.28
N PRO A 212 -3.92 -11.55 -4.07
CA PRO A 212 -2.54 -11.15 -3.87
C PRO A 212 -1.61 -12.21 -4.47
N ARG A 213 -0.54 -11.76 -5.14
CA ARG A 213 0.51 -12.68 -5.56
C ARG A 213 1.21 -13.18 -4.31
N ASN A 214 1.57 -14.45 -4.25
CA ASN A 214 2.43 -14.95 -3.17
C ASN A 214 3.88 -14.92 -3.62
N LEU A 215 4.78 -14.58 -2.69
CA LEU A 215 6.20 -14.87 -2.79
C LEU A 215 6.49 -16.17 -2.05
N VAL A 216 7.40 -16.94 -2.61
CA VAL A 216 8.02 -18.08 -1.94
C VAL A 216 9.47 -17.73 -1.62
N LEU A 217 9.88 -18.06 -0.40
CA LEU A 217 11.28 -18.15 -0.01
C LEU A 217 11.69 -19.62 -0.14
N ILE A 218 12.71 -19.88 -0.95
CA ILE A 218 13.24 -21.22 -1.20
C ILE A 218 14.68 -21.34 -0.74
N THR A 219 15.14 -22.57 -0.51
CA THR A 219 16.56 -22.89 -0.37
C THR A 219 16.93 -24.13 -1.17
N ASN A 220 18.20 -24.21 -1.59
CA ASN A 220 18.78 -25.39 -2.26
C ASN A 220 19.39 -26.42 -1.29
N GLN A 221 19.42 -26.12 0.01
CA GLN A 221 19.84 -27.06 1.05
C GLN A 221 18.64 -27.46 1.88
N CYS A 222 17.93 -28.46 1.39
CA CYS A 222 16.75 -28.98 2.08
C CYS A 222 17.18 -29.81 3.27
N VAL A 223 16.86 -29.30 4.46
CA VAL A 223 16.88 -30.12 5.66
C VAL A 223 15.63 -30.97 5.59
N THR A 224 15.80 -32.25 5.28
CA THR A 224 14.73 -33.24 5.47
C THR A 224 14.32 -33.18 6.94
N PRO A 225 13.02 -32.99 7.25
CA PRO A 225 12.56 -33.01 8.64
C PRO A 225 12.86 -34.36 9.30
#